data_AF-A0A379M109-F1
#
_entry.id   AF-A0A379M109-F1
#
_cell.length_a   1.000
_cell.length_b   1.000
_cell.length_c   1.000
_cell.angle_alpha   90.00
_cell.angle_beta   90.00
_cell.angle_gamma   90.00
#
_symmetry.space_group_name_H-M   'P 1'
#
loop_
_entity.id
_entity.type
_entity.pdbx_description
1 polymer ?
#
loop_
_entity_poly.entity_id
_entity_poly.type
_entity_poly.pdbx_seq_one_letter_code
_entity_poly.pdbx_strand_id
1 'polypeptide(L)'
;MTDSMLELYVHDGLSDEEIDRQKATYGPLTKDVRELIQLALQTRADADDVARAREHLAAAREILGCDREDGPYGTRFNDSGRFRNWGNAAIGLRNAIAPIGELHEDADGRVWADIHLGPIYEGPAGHVHGGVSALLLDQILGDAARLSGHPGMTGTLTVRYRKRTPLGAVHVEAKLDRVEGRKAFVVGHVADAEGICVEAEGIFIAPVWMVEQRDSFAETPRPE
;
A
#
# COMPACT_ATOMS: atom_id res chain seq x y z
N MET A 1 0.91 24.80 -1.56
CA MET A 1 -0.07 23.79 -1.10
C MET A 1 -1.25 24.56 -0.54
N THR A 2 -2.49 24.15 -0.80
CA THR A 2 -3.59 24.56 0.06
C THR A 2 -3.37 23.94 1.44
N ASP A 3 -3.65 24.67 2.52
CA ASP A 3 -3.49 24.19 3.92
C ASP A 3 -4.03 22.76 4.12
N SER A 4 -5.12 22.41 3.42
CA SER A 4 -5.82 21.13 3.54
C SER A 4 -5.00 19.87 3.19
N MET A 5 -3.92 19.98 2.40
CA MET A 5 -3.11 18.81 2.04
C MET A 5 -2.02 18.52 3.08
N LEU A 6 -1.55 19.55 3.79
CA LEU A 6 -0.61 19.39 4.92
C LEU A 6 -1.33 18.82 6.15
N GLU A 7 -2.62 19.10 6.32
CA GLU A 7 -3.46 18.53 7.39
C GLU A 7 -3.51 16.99 7.36
N LEU A 8 -3.25 16.36 6.20
CA LEU A 8 -3.23 14.90 6.07
C LEU A 8 -1.86 14.27 6.38
N TYR A 9 -0.83 15.07 6.66
CA TYR A 9 0.47 14.62 7.16
C TYR A 9 0.55 14.90 8.66
N VAL A 10 0.12 13.93 9.46
CA VAL A 10 -0.08 14.09 10.89
C VAL A 10 1.15 13.65 11.67
N HIS A 11 1.80 14.60 12.35
CA HIS A 11 2.75 14.28 13.40
C HIS A 11 1.99 13.99 14.70
N ASP A 12 1.90 12.72 15.10
CA ASP A 12 1.05 12.31 16.23
C ASP A 12 1.79 12.16 17.57
N GLY A 13 3.12 12.33 17.58
CA GLY A 13 3.94 12.29 18.79
C GLY A 13 3.94 10.93 19.50
N LEU A 14 3.47 9.86 18.84
CA LEU A 14 3.45 8.52 19.44
C LEU A 14 4.87 7.96 19.57
N SER A 15 5.16 7.29 20.69
CA SER A 15 6.39 6.52 20.83
C SER A 15 6.37 5.30 19.92
N ASP A 16 7.56 4.78 19.57
CA ASP A 16 7.70 3.55 18.80
C ASP A 16 6.99 2.36 19.47
N GLU A 17 7.05 2.30 20.81
CA GLU A 17 6.35 1.28 21.60
C GLU A 17 4.82 1.37 21.44
N GLU A 18 4.26 2.58 21.48
CA GLU A 18 2.82 2.77 21.27
C GLU A 18 2.40 2.42 19.85
N ILE A 19 3.22 2.75 18.85
CA ILE A 19 2.98 2.34 17.46
C ILE A 19 2.97 0.80 17.34
N ASP A 20 3.91 0.12 17.99
CA ASP A 20 3.97 -1.35 17.98
C ASP A 20 2.75 -1.96 18.71
N ARG A 21 2.30 -1.36 19.82
CA ARG A 21 1.05 -1.75 20.51
C ARG A 21 -0.18 -1.58 19.62
N GLN A 22 -0.28 -0.47 18.89
CA GLN A 22 -1.37 -0.24 17.96
C GLN A 22 -1.34 -1.23 16.80
N LYS A 23 -0.15 -1.54 16.26
CA LYS A 23 0.00 -2.58 15.23
C LYS A 23 -0.47 -3.94 15.74
N ALA A 24 -0.09 -4.32 16.96
CA ALA A 24 -0.52 -5.57 17.59
C ALA A 24 -2.03 -5.62 17.86
N THR A 25 -2.67 -4.47 18.10
CA THR A 25 -4.11 -4.36 18.33
C THR A 25 -4.90 -4.40 17.02
N TYR A 26 -4.55 -3.54 16.05
CA TYR A 26 -5.35 -3.35 14.84
C TYR A 26 -5.02 -4.33 13.70
N GLY A 27 -3.83 -4.92 13.70
CA GLY A 27 -3.42 -5.92 12.71
C GLY A 27 -4.34 -7.15 12.70
N PRO A 28 -4.54 -7.83 13.83
CA PRO A 28 -5.45 -8.97 13.94
C PRO A 28 -6.89 -8.63 13.55
N LEU A 29 -7.43 -7.50 14.05
CA LEU A 29 -8.76 -7.03 13.64
C LEU A 29 -8.89 -6.88 12.12
N THR A 30 -7.90 -6.26 11.47
CA THR A 30 -7.93 -6.07 10.01
C THR A 30 -7.83 -7.39 9.26
N LYS A 31 -7.08 -8.36 9.79
CA LYS A 31 -7.01 -9.72 9.26
C LYS A 31 -8.37 -10.41 9.34
N ASP A 32 -9.05 -10.36 10.49
CA ASP A 32 -10.39 -10.95 10.67
C ASP A 32 -11.41 -10.33 9.70
N VAL A 33 -11.37 -9.01 9.53
CA VAL A 33 -12.23 -8.30 8.55
C VAL A 33 -11.92 -8.74 7.12
N ARG A 34 -10.64 -8.90 6.76
CA ARG A 34 -10.23 -9.39 5.43
C ARG A 34 -10.79 -10.79 5.15
N GLU A 35 -10.72 -11.70 6.12
CA GLU A 35 -11.31 -13.02 6.01
C GLU A 35 -12.83 -12.96 5.83
N LEU A 36 -13.51 -12.08 6.58
CA LEU A 36 -14.96 -11.85 6.44
C LEU A 36 -15.36 -11.27 5.07
N ILE A 37 -14.57 -10.37 4.49
CA ILE A 37 -14.83 -9.84 3.12
C ILE A 37 -14.84 -10.99 2.12
N GLN A 38 -13.87 -11.90 2.20
CA GLN A 38 -13.82 -13.07 1.32
C GLN A 38 -14.98 -14.03 1.59
N LEU A 39 -15.30 -14.32 2.86
CA LEU A 39 -16.42 -15.20 3.21
C LEU A 39 -17.77 -14.62 2.75
N ALA A 40 -17.97 -13.31 2.81
CA ALA A 40 -19.18 -12.65 2.33
C ALA A 40 -19.42 -12.89 0.83
N LEU A 41 -18.34 -13.02 0.04
CA LEU A 41 -18.41 -13.37 -1.38
C LEU A 41 -18.72 -14.85 -1.60
N GLN A 42 -18.19 -15.75 -0.77
CA GLN A 42 -18.16 -17.19 -1.04
C GLN A 42 -19.17 -18.03 -0.26
N THR A 43 -19.80 -17.46 0.77
CA THR A 43 -20.67 -18.22 1.68
C THR A 43 -21.87 -18.85 0.96
N ARG A 44 -22.23 -20.05 1.43
CA ARG A 44 -23.45 -20.78 1.05
C ARG A 44 -24.32 -21.09 2.27
N ALA A 45 -24.08 -20.39 3.38
CA ALA A 45 -24.89 -20.50 4.59
C ALA A 45 -26.36 -20.17 4.29
N ASP A 46 -27.26 -20.79 5.05
CA ASP A 46 -28.69 -20.53 4.91
C ASP A 46 -29.10 -19.17 5.49
N ALA A 47 -30.39 -18.84 5.38
CA ALA A 47 -30.91 -17.55 5.80
C ALA A 47 -30.77 -17.30 7.32
N ASP A 48 -30.87 -18.36 8.14
CA ASP A 48 -30.82 -18.24 9.59
C ASP A 48 -29.38 -17.99 10.07
N ASP A 49 -28.41 -18.71 9.50
CA ASP A 49 -26.99 -18.47 9.79
C ASP A 49 -26.50 -17.12 9.26
N VAL A 50 -26.98 -16.68 8.09
CA VAL A 50 -26.71 -15.32 7.58
C VAL A 50 -27.29 -14.25 8.51
N ALA A 51 -28.50 -14.45 9.04
CA ALA A 51 -29.10 -13.52 10.00
C ALA A 51 -28.26 -13.39 11.28
N ARG A 52 -27.84 -14.53 11.86
CA ARG A 52 -26.95 -14.57 13.04
C ARG A 52 -25.61 -13.88 12.78
N ALA A 53 -24.99 -14.13 11.63
CA ALA A 53 -23.74 -13.46 11.25
C ALA A 53 -23.92 -11.94 11.17
N ARG A 54 -25.05 -11.47 10.61
CA ARG A 54 -25.36 -10.04 10.53
C ARG A 54 -25.56 -9.38 11.90
N GLU A 55 -26.11 -10.10 12.88
CA GLU A 55 -26.22 -9.64 14.27
C GLU A 55 -24.83 -9.46 14.90
N HIS A 56 -23.93 -10.43 14.73
CA HIS A 56 -22.55 -10.30 15.21
C HIS A 56 -21.81 -9.13 14.53
N LEU A 57 -21.99 -8.95 13.22
CA LEU A 57 -21.44 -7.79 12.51
C LEU A 57 -22.06 -6.47 12.99
N ALA A 58 -23.34 -6.45 13.40
CA ALA A 58 -23.96 -5.27 13.98
C ALA A 58 -23.35 -4.90 15.33
N ALA A 59 -23.20 -5.88 16.23
CA ALA A 59 -22.54 -5.69 17.51
C ALA A 59 -21.08 -5.21 17.33
N ALA A 60 -20.33 -5.80 16.38
CA ALA A 60 -18.99 -5.35 16.05
C ALA A 60 -18.96 -3.91 15.54
N ARG A 61 -19.91 -3.50 14.68
CA ARG A 61 -20.03 -2.11 14.20
C ARG A 61 -20.30 -1.12 15.34
N GLU A 62 -21.15 -1.47 16.31
CA GLU A 62 -21.42 -0.61 17.46
C GLU A 62 -20.17 -0.46 18.34
N ILE A 63 -19.46 -1.55 18.63
CA ILE A 63 -18.24 -1.54 19.44
C ILE A 63 -17.13 -0.75 18.75
N LEU A 64 -16.84 -1.03 17.48
CA LEU A 64 -15.77 -0.37 16.73
C LEU A 64 -16.12 1.08 16.36
N GLY A 65 -17.40 1.43 16.36
CA GLY A 65 -17.88 2.77 16.04
C GLY A 65 -17.94 3.72 17.23
N CYS A 66 -17.70 3.25 18.46
CA CYS A 66 -17.85 4.06 19.68
C CYS A 66 -16.78 5.15 19.81
N ASP A 67 -15.57 4.86 19.34
CA ASP A 67 -14.43 5.77 19.29
C ASP A 67 -13.69 5.55 17.97
N ARG A 68 -13.84 6.51 17.06
CA ARG A 68 -13.29 6.45 15.71
C ARG A 68 -12.92 7.84 15.24
N GLU A 69 -11.98 7.89 14.30
CA GLU A 69 -11.63 9.12 13.62
C GLU A 69 -12.66 9.44 12.53
N ASP A 70 -12.91 10.73 12.33
CA ASP A 70 -13.67 11.24 11.19
C ASP A 70 -12.71 11.60 10.04
N GLY A 71 -13.14 11.34 8.81
CA GLY A 71 -12.36 11.67 7.62
C GLY A 71 -11.29 10.63 7.24
N PRO A 72 -10.36 11.00 6.34
CA PRO A 72 -9.32 10.08 5.85
C PRO A 72 -8.22 9.85 6.90
N TYR A 73 -7.61 8.66 6.88
CA TYR A 73 -6.51 8.30 7.81
C TYR A 73 -5.24 9.16 7.61
N GLY A 74 -4.96 9.55 6.37
CA GLY A 74 -3.77 10.34 6.00
C GLY A 74 -2.46 9.54 6.06
N THR A 75 -1.36 10.29 6.16
CA THR A 75 -0.01 9.80 6.41
C THR A 75 0.38 10.23 7.82
N ARG A 76 0.85 9.29 8.66
CA ARG A 76 1.28 9.61 10.04
C ARG A 76 2.75 9.37 10.25
N PHE A 77 3.35 10.16 11.11
CA PHE A 77 4.75 9.99 11.52
C PHE A 77 4.94 10.48 12.95
N ASN A 78 6.04 10.04 13.57
CA ASN A 78 6.44 10.44 14.91
C ASN A 78 7.85 11.02 14.92
N ASP A 79 8.34 11.38 16.11
CA ASP A 79 9.65 12.02 16.31
C ASP A 79 10.83 11.14 15.85
N SER A 80 10.68 9.81 15.85
CA SER A 80 11.71 8.88 15.36
C SER A 80 11.72 8.73 13.83
N GLY A 81 10.76 9.34 13.13
CA GLY A 81 10.61 9.24 11.69
C GLY A 81 9.90 7.96 11.21
N ARG A 82 9.22 7.22 12.09
CA ARG A 82 8.40 6.08 11.67
C ARG A 82 7.16 6.54 10.91
N PHE A 83 7.15 6.32 9.60
CA PHE A 83 6.00 6.59 8.74
C PHE A 83 4.94 5.48 8.79
N ARG A 84 3.66 5.86 8.79
CA ARG A 84 2.50 4.97 8.79
C ARG A 84 1.48 5.40 7.76
N ASN A 85 1.33 4.60 6.71
CA ASN A 85 0.28 4.73 5.68
C ASN A 85 -0.79 3.64 5.86
N TRP A 86 -1.27 3.43 7.09
CA TRP A 86 -2.11 2.27 7.42
C TRP A 86 -3.47 2.24 6.70
N GLY A 87 -3.95 3.36 6.16
CA GLY A 87 -5.14 3.43 5.32
C GLY A 87 -4.91 3.17 3.82
N ASN A 88 -3.65 3.06 3.37
CA ASN A 88 -3.31 2.90 1.95
C ASN A 88 -3.98 1.65 1.33
N ALA A 89 -4.47 1.78 0.10
CA ALA A 89 -5.26 0.73 -0.58
C ALA A 89 -4.45 -0.49 -1.03
N ALA A 90 -3.12 -0.38 -1.13
CA ALA A 90 -2.23 -1.45 -1.55
C ALA A 90 -1.49 -2.10 -0.37
N ILE A 91 -0.98 -1.31 0.59
CA ILE A 91 -0.10 -1.75 1.70
C ILE A 91 -0.65 -1.46 3.10
N GLY A 92 -1.88 -0.93 3.21
CA GLY A 92 -2.41 -0.41 4.47
C GLY A 92 -2.67 -1.48 5.52
N LEU A 93 -1.96 -1.43 6.65
CA LEU A 93 -2.18 -2.32 7.80
C LEU A 93 -3.64 -2.34 8.29
N ARG A 94 -4.31 -1.18 8.27
CA ARG A 94 -5.71 -1.00 8.72
C ARG A 94 -6.70 -1.01 7.54
N ASN A 95 -6.24 -1.38 6.35
CA ASN A 95 -7.07 -1.48 5.17
C ASN A 95 -7.24 -2.96 4.77
N ALA A 96 -8.42 -3.51 5.06
CA ALA A 96 -8.70 -4.93 4.84
C ALA A 96 -8.66 -5.37 3.36
N ILE A 97 -8.78 -4.43 2.41
CA ILE A 97 -8.65 -4.74 0.97
C ILE A 97 -7.20 -4.67 0.48
N ALA A 98 -6.25 -4.16 1.28
CA ALA A 98 -4.85 -4.05 0.89
C ALA A 98 -4.21 -5.45 0.70
N PRO A 99 -3.72 -5.79 -0.51
CA PRO A 99 -3.12 -7.09 -0.81
C PRO A 99 -1.65 -7.24 -0.43
N ILE A 100 -0.88 -6.15 -0.37
CA ILE A 100 0.55 -6.20 -0.07
C ILE A 100 0.73 -6.19 1.44
N GLY A 101 1.36 -7.25 1.96
CA GLY A 101 1.73 -7.36 3.36
C GLY A 101 3.15 -6.84 3.59
N GLU A 102 4.12 -7.73 3.46
CA GLU A 102 5.54 -7.44 3.67
C GLU A 102 6.20 -7.02 2.36
N LEU A 103 6.97 -5.93 2.42
CA LEU A 103 7.87 -5.49 1.35
C LEU A 103 9.28 -5.91 1.72
N HIS A 104 10.02 -6.38 0.72
CA HIS A 104 11.42 -6.72 0.82
C HIS A 104 12.23 -5.78 -0.09
N GLU A 105 13.47 -5.53 0.30
CA GLU A 105 14.43 -4.76 -0.49
C GLU A 105 15.80 -5.43 -0.47
N ASP A 106 16.59 -5.22 -1.53
CA ASP A 106 17.98 -5.63 -1.58
C ASP A 106 18.93 -4.42 -1.71
N ALA A 107 20.23 -4.70 -1.58
CA ALA A 107 21.27 -3.67 -1.67
C ALA A 107 21.35 -2.99 -3.05
N ASP A 108 20.78 -3.60 -4.09
CA ASP A 108 20.75 -3.09 -5.46
C ASP A 108 19.52 -2.22 -5.74
N GLY A 109 18.69 -1.93 -4.72
CA GLY A 109 17.50 -1.09 -4.80
C GLY A 109 16.31 -1.78 -5.46
N ARG A 110 16.32 -3.11 -5.58
CA ARG A 110 15.15 -3.90 -5.96
C ARG A 110 14.20 -3.97 -4.78
N VAL A 111 12.92 -3.77 -5.03
CA VAL A 111 11.84 -3.87 -4.04
C VAL A 111 10.81 -4.87 -4.54
N TRP A 112 10.43 -5.83 -3.70
CA TRP A 112 9.46 -6.86 -4.09
C TRP A 112 8.51 -7.25 -2.95
N ALA A 113 7.42 -7.92 -3.32
CA ALA A 113 6.51 -8.59 -2.41
C ALA A 113 5.96 -9.87 -3.06
N ASP A 114 5.89 -10.94 -2.28
CA ASP A 114 5.18 -12.16 -2.63
C ASP A 114 3.79 -12.12 -1.97
N ILE A 115 2.74 -12.16 -2.79
CA ILE A 115 1.36 -11.95 -2.33
C ILE A 115 0.45 -13.07 -2.82
N HIS A 116 -0.64 -13.30 -2.08
CA HIS A 116 -1.71 -14.21 -2.51
C HIS A 116 -2.98 -13.43 -2.81
N LEU A 117 -3.35 -13.35 -4.08
CA LEU A 117 -4.55 -12.66 -4.56
C LEU A 117 -5.72 -13.63 -4.64
N GLY A 118 -6.55 -13.61 -3.60
CA GLY A 118 -7.79 -14.38 -3.54
C GLY A 118 -8.95 -13.80 -4.38
N PRO A 119 -10.13 -14.44 -4.36
CA PRO A 119 -11.27 -14.09 -5.22
C PRO A 119 -11.81 -12.66 -5.08
N ILE A 120 -11.52 -11.98 -3.95
CA ILE A 120 -11.93 -10.58 -3.76
C ILE A 120 -11.24 -9.61 -4.74
N TYR A 121 -10.16 -10.07 -5.41
CA TYR A 121 -9.40 -9.31 -6.41
C TYR A 121 -9.70 -9.74 -7.85
N GLU A 122 -10.68 -10.63 -8.04
CA GLU A 122 -11.05 -11.18 -9.33
C GLU A 122 -11.64 -10.11 -10.26
N GLY A 123 -11.27 -10.15 -11.53
CA GLY A 123 -11.92 -9.39 -12.59
C GLY A 123 -12.53 -10.33 -13.62
N PRO A 124 -11.76 -10.76 -14.64
CA PRO A 124 -12.17 -11.88 -15.47
C PRO A 124 -12.19 -13.19 -14.65
N ALA A 125 -13.08 -14.11 -15.01
CA ALA A 125 -13.20 -15.41 -14.33
C ALA A 125 -11.83 -16.11 -14.15
N GLY A 126 -11.47 -16.42 -12.91
CA GLY A 126 -10.22 -17.06 -12.49
C GLY A 126 -8.98 -16.16 -12.50
N HIS A 127 -9.11 -14.86 -12.78
CA HIS A 127 -7.97 -13.98 -12.99
C HIS A 127 -8.10 -12.66 -12.25
N VAL A 128 -6.97 -12.12 -11.83
CA VAL A 128 -6.88 -10.82 -11.15
C VAL A 128 -7.40 -9.71 -12.07
N HIS A 129 -8.19 -8.80 -11.51
CA HIS A 129 -8.64 -7.62 -12.22
C HIS A 129 -7.44 -6.76 -12.65
N GLY A 130 -7.40 -6.31 -13.91
CA GLY A 130 -6.25 -5.54 -14.41
C GLY A 130 -5.96 -4.28 -13.59
N GLY A 131 -7.00 -3.61 -13.11
CA GLY A 131 -6.88 -2.48 -12.18
C GLY A 131 -6.22 -2.81 -10.84
N VAL A 132 -6.35 -4.05 -10.34
CA VAL A 132 -5.61 -4.51 -9.14
C VAL A 132 -4.13 -4.68 -9.48
N SER A 133 -3.80 -5.26 -10.64
CA SER A 133 -2.40 -5.31 -11.09
C SER A 133 -1.79 -3.92 -11.25
N ALA A 134 -2.55 -2.95 -11.79
CA ALA A 134 -2.11 -1.56 -11.89
C ALA A 134 -1.91 -0.91 -10.51
N LEU A 135 -2.80 -1.16 -9.54
CA LEU A 135 -2.66 -0.70 -8.15
C LEU A 135 -1.37 -1.23 -7.50
N LEU A 136 -1.09 -2.53 -7.66
CA LEU A 136 0.12 -3.17 -7.13
C LEU A 136 1.38 -2.54 -7.72
N LEU A 137 1.38 -2.32 -9.04
CA LEU A 137 2.49 -1.71 -9.76
C LEU A 137 2.69 -0.25 -9.35
N ASP A 138 1.65 0.57 -9.29
CA ASP A 138 1.78 1.97 -8.83
C ASP A 138 2.44 2.04 -7.44
N GLN A 139 1.96 1.22 -6.50
CA GLN A 139 2.48 1.19 -5.14
C GLN A 139 3.96 0.78 -5.11
N ILE A 140 4.32 -0.35 -5.71
CA ILE A 140 5.67 -0.89 -5.57
C ILE A 140 6.72 -0.09 -6.36
N LEU A 141 6.33 0.50 -7.50
CA LEU A 141 7.20 1.41 -8.23
C LEU A 141 7.46 2.68 -7.39
N GLY A 142 6.44 3.19 -6.68
CA GLY A 142 6.60 4.31 -5.76
C GLY A 142 7.50 3.99 -4.57
N ASP A 143 7.37 2.78 -4.02
CA ASP A 143 8.26 2.30 -2.95
C ASP A 143 9.70 2.14 -3.44
N ALA A 144 9.93 1.59 -4.64
CA ALA A 144 11.26 1.50 -5.24
C ALA A 144 11.90 2.89 -5.47
N ALA A 145 11.13 3.88 -5.94
CA ALA A 145 11.61 5.26 -6.04
C ALA A 145 12.01 5.83 -4.67
N ARG A 146 11.12 5.69 -3.68
CA ARG A 146 11.31 6.21 -2.32
C ARG A 146 12.50 5.58 -1.60
N LEU A 147 12.59 4.26 -1.59
CA LEU A 147 13.65 3.50 -0.92
C LEU A 147 15.00 3.70 -1.60
N SER A 148 15.01 3.98 -2.90
CA SER A 148 16.20 4.43 -3.63
C SER A 148 16.56 5.91 -3.40
N GLY A 149 15.91 6.61 -2.46
CA GLY A 149 16.21 8.00 -2.11
C GLY A 149 15.62 9.06 -3.05
N HIS A 150 14.71 8.67 -3.93
CA HIS A 150 14.09 9.55 -4.93
C HIS A 150 12.55 9.57 -4.82
N PRO A 151 11.98 9.94 -3.65
CA PRO A 151 10.54 10.00 -3.46
C PRO A 151 9.89 11.01 -4.42
N GLY A 152 8.67 10.70 -4.86
CA GLY A 152 7.90 11.57 -5.73
C GLY A 152 6.46 11.11 -5.86
N MET A 153 5.63 12.00 -6.40
CA MET A 153 4.24 11.67 -6.73
C MET A 153 4.19 11.00 -8.10
N THR A 154 3.31 10.01 -8.30
CA THR A 154 3.09 9.41 -9.62
C THR A 154 2.68 10.50 -10.62
N GLY A 155 3.52 10.78 -11.60
CA GLY A 155 3.22 11.67 -12.71
C GLY A 155 2.66 10.91 -13.91
N THR A 156 3.17 9.71 -14.17
CA THR A 156 2.70 8.84 -15.25
C THR A 156 2.92 7.38 -14.87
N LEU A 157 1.95 6.53 -15.20
CA LEU A 157 2.04 5.08 -15.07
C LEU A 157 1.63 4.46 -16.41
N THR A 158 2.56 3.74 -17.04
CA THR A 158 2.30 2.97 -18.26
C THR A 158 2.27 1.50 -17.92
N VAL A 159 1.15 0.82 -18.18
CA VAL A 159 0.95 -0.60 -17.84
C VAL A 159 0.74 -1.42 -19.11
N ARG A 160 1.46 -2.53 -19.24
CA ARG A 160 1.35 -3.49 -20.35
C ARG A 160 0.98 -4.87 -19.84
N TYR A 161 -0.21 -5.34 -20.22
CA TYR A 161 -0.71 -6.68 -19.92
C TYR A 161 -0.21 -7.67 -20.97
N ARG A 162 0.72 -8.56 -20.58
CA ARG A 162 1.34 -9.57 -21.46
C ARG A 162 0.48 -10.81 -21.60
N LYS A 163 -0.02 -11.30 -20.47
CA LYS A 163 -0.96 -12.41 -20.34
C LYS A 163 -1.88 -12.14 -19.16
N ARG A 164 -2.90 -12.99 -18.99
CA ARG A 164 -3.79 -12.89 -17.82
C ARG A 164 -3.00 -13.29 -16.56
N THR A 165 -3.27 -12.59 -15.46
CA THR A 165 -2.71 -12.93 -14.15
C THR A 165 -3.70 -13.87 -13.43
N PRO A 166 -3.37 -15.16 -13.21
CA PRO A 166 -4.26 -16.04 -12.47
C PRO A 166 -4.43 -15.56 -11.02
N LEU A 167 -5.59 -15.85 -10.41
CA LEU A 167 -5.72 -15.74 -8.95
C LEU A 167 -4.74 -16.69 -8.25
N GLY A 168 -4.33 -16.34 -7.03
CA GLY A 168 -3.39 -17.13 -6.24
C GLY A 168 -2.07 -16.39 -5.98
N ALA A 169 -0.97 -17.16 -5.89
CA ALA A 169 0.35 -16.61 -5.60
C ALA A 169 0.89 -15.81 -6.79
N VAL A 170 1.30 -14.57 -6.54
CA VAL A 170 1.99 -13.72 -7.51
C VAL A 170 3.17 -13.01 -6.86
N HIS A 171 4.19 -12.76 -7.66
CA HIS A 171 5.35 -11.97 -7.32
C HIS A 171 5.20 -10.58 -7.92
N VAL A 172 5.43 -9.53 -7.14
CA VAL A 172 5.42 -8.14 -7.60
C VAL A 172 6.78 -7.53 -7.30
N GLU A 173 7.41 -6.89 -8.29
CA GLU A 173 8.75 -6.32 -8.13
C GLU A 173 8.91 -5.02 -8.92
N ALA A 174 9.73 -4.10 -8.38
CA ALA A 174 10.20 -2.92 -9.09
C ALA A 174 11.65 -2.56 -8.74
N LYS A 175 12.27 -1.76 -9.61
CA LYS A 175 13.59 -1.17 -9.40
C LYS A 175 13.69 0.18 -10.10
N LEU A 176 14.41 1.13 -9.48
CA LEU A 176 14.77 2.41 -10.10
C LEU A 176 15.64 2.16 -11.35
N ASP A 177 15.21 2.69 -12.49
CA ASP A 177 15.96 2.62 -13.75
C ASP A 177 16.92 3.80 -13.88
N ARG A 178 16.38 5.03 -13.78
CA ARG A 178 17.17 6.26 -13.91
C ARG A 178 16.50 7.46 -13.26
N VAL A 179 17.27 8.53 -13.09
CA VAL A 179 16.81 9.81 -12.54
C VAL A 179 17.20 10.95 -13.47
N GLU A 180 16.25 11.83 -13.77
CA GLU A 180 16.48 13.05 -14.55
C GLU A 180 15.88 14.26 -13.85
N GLY A 181 16.73 15.09 -13.26
CA GLY A 181 16.32 16.24 -12.48
C GLY A 181 15.41 15.83 -11.32
N ARG A 182 14.12 16.16 -11.43
CA ARG A 182 13.09 15.86 -10.41
C ARG A 182 12.30 14.58 -10.70
N LYS A 183 12.64 13.84 -11.77
CA LYS A 183 11.91 12.66 -12.21
C LYS A 183 12.70 11.39 -11.89
N ALA A 184 12.09 10.47 -11.16
CA ALA A 184 12.55 9.09 -11.03
C ALA A 184 11.76 8.21 -11.99
N PHE A 185 12.47 7.47 -12.83
CA PHE A 185 11.91 6.49 -13.75
C PHE A 185 12.11 5.10 -13.15
N VAL A 186 11.03 4.37 -12.97
CA VAL A 186 11.02 3.07 -12.29
C VAL A 186 10.34 2.06 -13.19
N VAL A 187 10.90 0.86 -13.24
CA VAL A 187 10.32 -0.27 -13.97
C VAL A 187 9.96 -1.38 -13.01
N GLY A 188 8.92 -2.13 -13.32
CA GLY A 188 8.50 -3.26 -12.50
C GLY A 188 7.50 -4.17 -13.20
N HIS A 189 7.14 -5.25 -12.53
CA HIS A 189 6.25 -6.26 -13.08
C HIS A 189 5.49 -7.05 -12.00
N VAL A 190 4.40 -7.69 -12.44
CA VAL A 190 3.69 -8.76 -11.73
C VAL A 190 3.94 -10.06 -12.49
N ALA A 191 4.38 -11.10 -11.80
CA ALA A 191 4.62 -12.44 -12.34
C ALA A 191 3.84 -13.52 -11.58
N ASP A 192 3.44 -14.56 -12.30
CA ASP A 192 3.00 -15.83 -11.72
C ASP A 192 4.16 -16.87 -11.80
N ALA A 193 3.88 -18.13 -11.48
CA ALA A 193 4.85 -19.22 -11.54
C ALA A 193 5.40 -19.51 -12.96
N GLU A 194 4.69 -19.06 -14.00
CA GLU A 194 5.08 -19.25 -15.41
C GLU A 194 5.76 -18.01 -16.01
N GLY A 195 5.81 -16.89 -15.28
CA GLY A 195 6.54 -15.68 -15.67
C GLY A 195 5.69 -14.41 -15.65
N ILE A 196 6.17 -13.38 -16.33
CA ILE A 196 5.62 -12.02 -16.27
C ILE A 196 4.21 -11.97 -16.90
N CYS A 197 3.23 -11.50 -16.12
CA CYS A 197 1.86 -11.26 -16.53
C CYS A 197 1.65 -9.81 -16.97
N VAL A 198 2.18 -8.87 -16.18
CA VAL A 198 1.99 -7.43 -16.37
C VAL A 198 3.31 -6.71 -16.11
N GLU A 199 3.67 -5.76 -16.97
CA GLU A 199 4.84 -4.88 -16.80
C GLU A 199 4.38 -3.44 -16.64
N ALA A 200 5.15 -2.62 -15.93
CA ALA A 200 4.93 -1.18 -15.88
C ALA A 200 6.23 -0.35 -15.90
N GLU A 201 6.09 0.86 -16.42
CA GLU A 201 7.03 1.96 -16.25
C GLU A 201 6.30 3.11 -15.56
N GLY A 202 6.89 3.66 -14.51
CA GLY A 202 6.37 4.76 -13.71
C GLY A 202 7.34 5.94 -13.70
N ILE A 203 6.78 7.15 -13.81
CA ILE A 203 7.52 8.41 -13.67
C ILE A 203 7.04 9.08 -12.39
N PHE A 204 7.91 9.15 -11.38
CA PHE A 204 7.65 9.77 -10.09
C PHE A 204 8.33 11.14 -10.04
N ILE A 205 7.57 12.17 -9.67
CA ILE A 205 8.03 13.56 -9.73
C ILE A 205 8.12 14.12 -8.32
N ALA A 206 9.34 14.50 -7.92
CA ALA A 206 9.59 15.17 -6.66
C ALA A 206 8.95 16.57 -6.67
N PRO A 207 8.11 16.91 -5.67
CA PRO A 207 7.61 18.26 -5.48
C PRO A 207 8.74 19.28 -5.34
N VAL A 208 8.54 20.52 -5.79
CA VAL A 208 9.59 21.57 -5.79
C VAL A 208 10.19 21.76 -4.38
N TRP A 209 9.33 21.88 -3.36
CA TRP A 209 9.73 22.09 -1.97
C TRP A 209 10.59 20.94 -1.39
N MET A 210 10.38 19.70 -1.86
CA MET A 210 11.13 18.54 -1.40
C MET A 210 12.56 18.56 -1.95
N VAL A 211 12.71 19.05 -3.17
CA VAL A 211 14.02 19.24 -3.81
C VAL A 211 14.76 20.38 -3.15
N GLU A 212 14.10 21.51 -2.89
CA GLU A 212 14.69 22.65 -2.18
C GLU A 212 15.16 22.28 -0.77
N GLN A 213 14.38 21.48 -0.02
CA GLN A 213 14.83 20.95 1.28
C GLN A 213 16.06 20.05 1.13
N ARG A 214 16.03 19.06 0.23
CA ARG A 214 17.16 18.16 0.00
C ARG A 214 18.45 18.92 -0.37
N ASP A 215 18.33 19.91 -1.24
CA ASP A 215 19.47 20.71 -1.69
C ASP A 215 20.00 21.59 -0.54
N SER A 216 19.14 22.14 0.33
CA SER A 216 19.55 22.88 1.54
C SER A 216 20.30 22.01 2.58
N PHE A 217 19.92 20.73 2.70
CA PHE A 217 20.63 19.77 3.57
C PHE A 217 21.96 19.32 2.96
N ALA A 218 22.06 19.25 1.63
CA ALA A 218 23.32 18.95 0.94
C ALA A 218 24.33 20.11 1.01
N GLU A 219 23.84 21.35 1.14
CA GLU A 219 24.66 22.56 1.32
C GLU A 219 25.08 22.80 2.78
N THR A 220 24.47 22.12 3.75
CA THR A 220 24.86 22.23 5.17
C THR A 220 26.08 21.33 5.44
N PRO A 221 27.24 21.87 5.86
CA PRO A 221 28.41 21.05 6.17
C PRO A 221 28.06 20.04 7.26
N ARG A 222 28.42 18.76 7.07
CA ARG A 222 28.30 17.79 8.14
C ARG A 222 29.26 18.21 9.27
N PRO A 223 28.80 18.27 10.53
CA PRO A 223 29.71 18.50 11.65
C PRO A 223 30.75 17.37 11.71
N GLU A 224 32.00 17.76 11.97
CA GLU A 224 33.17 16.87 12.08
C GLU A 224 33.02 15.79 13.16
#